data_AF-A0A7E4ZXV1-F1
#
_entry.id   AF-A0A7E4ZXV1-F1
#
_cell.length_a   1.000
_cell.length_b   1.000
_cell.length_c   1.000
_cell.angle_alpha   90.00
_cell.angle_beta   90.00
_cell.angle_gamma   90.00
#
_symmetry.space_group_name_H-M   'P 1'
#
loop_
_entity.id
_entity.type
_entity.pdbx_description
1 polymer ?
#
loop_
_entity_poly.entity_id
_entity_poly.type
_entity_poly.pdbx_seq_one_letter_code
_entity_poly.pdbx_strand_id
1 'polypeptide(L)'
;MVDFKRIESDLLRIKLEIERALDENNDYALIQRNGSVRGRKFHVFNTMRKMQLRSQWKKNYIAEESAKVVIYTTSCGIVRKTYERCRDTVALLRAHGIIAELRDLNMNNELVDEIINRMGLHADERDFVLMSLPLVYVDGNYFGNHSTLIECNDAGELAKRLNDFKGRQKCTTCGDLGYTLCSSCRGSKKSQRIFQNTNLRCAFCDENGIVPCKSCLRK
;
A
#
# COMPACT_ATOMS: atom_id res chain seq x y z
N MET A 1 -6.03 6.36 -20.14
CA MET A 1 -5.77 7.77 -19.76
C MET A 1 -6.15 7.87 -18.29
N VAL A 2 -5.20 8.19 -17.40
CA VAL A 2 -5.49 8.27 -15.95
C VAL A 2 -6.51 9.40 -15.74
N ASP A 3 -7.65 9.09 -15.13
CA ASP A 3 -8.70 10.08 -14.89
C ASP A 3 -8.35 10.95 -13.68
N PHE A 4 -7.47 11.94 -13.92
CA PHE A 4 -6.97 12.84 -12.90
C PHE A 4 -8.08 13.62 -12.19
N LYS A 5 -9.18 13.92 -12.88
CA LYS A 5 -10.32 14.64 -12.28
C LYS A 5 -10.97 13.82 -11.17
N ARG A 6 -11.11 12.51 -11.40
CA ARG A 6 -11.67 11.58 -10.41
C ARG A 6 -10.75 11.39 -9.21
N ILE A 7 -9.43 11.30 -9.45
CA ILE A 7 -8.44 11.26 -8.37
C ILE A 7 -8.54 12.54 -7.54
N GLU A 8 -8.51 13.71 -8.18
CA GLU A 8 -8.56 15.01 -7.50
C GLU A 8 -9.84 15.19 -6.69
N SER A 9 -11.01 14.80 -7.22
CA SER A 9 -12.27 14.86 -6.48
C SER A 9 -12.29 13.93 -5.26
N ASP A 10 -11.79 12.70 -5.41
CA ASP A 10 -11.70 11.75 -4.30
C ASP A 10 -10.69 12.24 -3.25
N LEU A 11 -9.55 12.81 -3.68
CA LEU A 11 -8.56 13.39 -2.77
C LEU A 11 -9.14 14.53 -1.95
N LEU A 12 -9.93 15.42 -2.56
CA LEU A 12 -10.64 16.49 -1.86
C LEU A 12 -11.63 15.93 -0.84
N ARG A 13 -12.41 14.93 -1.24
CA ARG A 13 -13.36 14.27 -0.33
C ARG A 13 -12.64 13.61 0.85
N ILE A 14 -11.54 12.90 0.59
CA ILE A 14 -10.71 12.26 1.60
C ILE A 14 -10.12 13.31 2.57
N LYS A 15 -9.62 14.45 2.05
CA LYS A 15 -9.11 15.55 2.89
C LYS A 15 -10.19 16.05 3.85
N LEU A 16 -11.40 16.31 3.34
CA LEU A 16 -12.53 16.76 4.17
C LEU A 16 -12.96 15.71 5.20
N GLU A 17 -12.97 14.42 4.84
CA GLU A 17 -13.30 13.32 5.76
C GLU A 17 -12.26 13.20 6.89
N ILE A 18 -10.97 13.36 6.56
CA ILE A 18 -9.88 13.35 7.53
C ILE A 18 -9.97 14.55 8.47
N GLU A 19 -10.16 15.76 7.93
CA GLU A 19 -10.31 16.98 8.73
C GLU A 19 -11.47 16.85 9.73
N ARG A 20 -12.64 16.41 9.27
CA ARG A 20 -13.79 16.12 10.15
C ARG A 20 -13.47 15.09 11.23
N ALA A 21 -12.74 14.04 10.89
CA ALA A 21 -12.36 13.00 11.86
C ALA A 21 -11.32 13.48 12.89
N LEU A 22 -10.49 14.47 12.54
CA LEU A 22 -9.53 15.09 13.45
C LEU A 22 -10.24 16.06 14.40
N ASP A 23 -11.21 16.83 13.92
CA ASP A 23 -12.03 17.74 14.74
C ASP A 23 -12.82 16.99 15.83
N GLU A 24 -13.26 15.75 15.54
CA GLU A 24 -13.93 14.87 16.51
C GLU A 24 -13.01 14.29 17.60
N ASN A 25 -11.68 14.25 17.38
CA ASN A 25 -10.72 13.54 18.23
C ASN A 25 -9.73 14.47 18.94
N ASN A 26 -10.09 15.72 19.19
CA ASN A 26 -9.18 16.72 19.74
C ASN A 26 -8.89 16.50 21.23
N ASP A 27 -8.11 15.47 21.55
CA ASP A 27 -7.56 15.25 22.90
C ASP A 27 -6.19 14.56 22.93
N TYR A 28 -5.35 14.67 21.89
CA TYR A 28 -3.91 14.35 22.02
C TYR A 28 -3.06 15.19 21.06
N ALA A 29 -2.65 16.39 21.49
CA ALA A 29 -1.58 17.11 20.84
C ALA A 29 -0.25 16.35 21.07
N LEU A 30 0.18 15.54 20.10
CA LEU A 30 1.52 14.95 20.10
C LEU A 30 2.56 16.06 20.01
N ILE A 31 3.30 16.28 21.10
CA ILE A 31 4.41 17.23 21.16
C ILE A 31 5.52 16.77 20.20
N GLN A 32 5.62 17.43 19.05
CA GLN A 32 6.75 17.24 18.14
C GLN A 32 8.02 17.81 18.77
N ARG A 33 8.96 16.94 19.16
CA ARG A 33 10.32 17.35 19.56
C ARG A 33 11.12 17.76 18.33
N ASN A 34 11.03 19.03 17.96
CA ASN A 34 11.82 19.60 16.88
C ASN A 34 13.21 20.00 17.37
N GLY A 35 14.16 19.07 17.31
CA GLY A 35 15.58 19.38 17.52
C GLY A 35 16.51 18.20 17.21
N SER A 36 17.52 18.44 16.36
CA SER A 36 18.75 17.63 16.34
C SER A 36 19.92 18.58 16.58
N VAL A 37 20.75 18.28 17.58
CA VAL A 37 21.69 19.22 18.21
C VAL A 37 22.98 19.40 17.40
N ARG A 38 23.34 18.53 16.44
CA ARG A 38 24.57 18.69 15.64
C ARG A 38 24.42 18.11 14.23
N GLY A 39 24.50 18.97 13.21
CA GLY A 39 24.62 18.61 11.79
C GLY A 39 23.51 19.17 10.89
N ARG A 40 23.81 19.43 9.61
CA ARG A 40 22.82 19.85 8.59
C ARG A 40 21.69 18.82 8.56
N LYS A 41 20.55 19.18 9.12
CA LYS A 41 19.34 18.36 9.20
C LYS A 41 19.08 17.73 7.84
N PHE A 42 18.93 16.42 7.79
CA PHE A 42 18.58 15.66 6.59
C PHE A 42 19.57 15.72 5.41
N HIS A 43 20.86 16.11 5.58
CA HIS A 43 21.77 16.14 4.41
C HIS A 43 21.92 14.77 3.75
N VAL A 44 22.20 13.72 4.53
CA VAL A 44 22.32 12.34 4.02
C VAL A 44 20.98 11.89 3.43
N PHE A 45 19.87 12.19 4.11
CA PHE A 45 18.51 11.86 3.66
C PHE A 45 18.17 12.55 2.32
N ASN A 46 18.52 13.83 2.17
CA ASN A 46 18.33 14.62 0.96
C ASN A 46 19.24 14.16 -0.18
N THR A 47 20.48 13.74 0.12
CA THR A 47 21.35 13.14 -0.89
C THR A 47 20.84 11.78 -1.36
N MET A 48 20.36 10.92 -0.45
CA MET A 48 19.73 9.64 -0.80
C MET A 48 18.47 9.87 -1.64
N ARG A 49 17.61 10.81 -1.24
CA ARG A 49 16.41 11.22 -2.00
C ARG A 49 16.75 11.76 -3.39
N LYS A 50 17.79 12.60 -3.52
CA LYS A 50 18.28 13.10 -4.82
C LYS A 50 18.89 11.99 -5.69
N MET A 51 19.48 10.96 -5.10
CA MET A 51 19.97 9.79 -5.84
C MET A 51 18.84 8.85 -6.27
N GLN A 52 17.83 8.62 -5.43
CA GLN A 52 16.63 7.85 -5.78
C GLN A 52 15.79 8.54 -6.86
N LEU A 53 15.70 9.88 -6.86
CA LEU A 53 15.05 10.64 -7.93
C LEU A 53 15.71 10.42 -9.32
N ARG A 54 17.01 10.09 -9.36
CA ARG A 54 17.72 9.77 -10.62
C ARG A 54 17.45 8.37 -11.16
N SER A 55 16.81 7.50 -10.38
CA SER A 55 16.48 6.11 -10.76
C SER A 55 14.98 5.87 -10.92
N GLN A 56 14.19 6.91 -11.23
CA GLN A 56 12.81 6.71 -11.66
C GLN A 56 12.77 6.24 -13.11
N TRP A 57 12.98 4.94 -13.32
CA TRP A 57 12.18 4.26 -14.33
C TRP A 57 10.73 4.46 -13.91
N LYS A 58 10.01 5.31 -14.65
CA LYS A 58 8.59 5.53 -14.46
C LYS A 58 7.90 4.19 -14.75
N LYS A 59 7.63 3.41 -13.70
CA LYS A 59 6.95 2.10 -13.81
C LYS A 59 5.68 2.30 -14.64
N ASN A 60 5.52 1.46 -15.66
CA ASN A 60 4.33 1.51 -16.48
C ASN A 60 3.25 0.67 -15.81
N TYR A 61 2.56 1.26 -14.82
CA TYR A 61 1.54 0.56 -14.05
C TYR A 61 0.42 -0.03 -14.92
N ILE A 62 0.07 0.63 -16.03
CA ILE A 62 -0.97 0.13 -16.95
C ILE A 62 -0.52 -1.20 -17.58
N ALA A 63 0.75 -1.32 -17.95
CA ALA A 63 1.28 -2.56 -18.52
C ALA A 63 1.52 -3.64 -17.44
N GLU A 64 2.08 -3.27 -16.29
CA GLU A 64 2.43 -4.21 -15.22
C GLU A 64 1.21 -4.76 -14.47
N GLU A 65 0.17 -3.94 -14.33
CA GLU A 65 -1.06 -4.23 -13.59
C GLU A 65 -2.27 -4.48 -14.50
N SER A 66 -2.04 -4.72 -15.79
CA SER A 66 -3.09 -5.15 -16.72
C SER A 66 -3.73 -6.45 -16.24
N ALA A 67 -5.06 -6.53 -16.31
CA ALA A 67 -5.89 -7.62 -15.83
C ALA A 67 -5.74 -7.92 -14.33
N LYS A 68 -5.42 -6.89 -13.51
CA LYS A 68 -5.30 -7.01 -12.05
C LYS A 68 -6.10 -5.93 -11.32
N VAL A 69 -6.69 -6.35 -10.20
CA VAL A 69 -7.17 -5.44 -9.16
C VAL A 69 -6.11 -5.37 -8.09
N VAL A 70 -5.62 -4.17 -7.78
CA VAL A 70 -4.60 -3.93 -6.75
C VAL A 70 -5.24 -3.08 -5.66
N ILE A 71 -5.14 -3.55 -4.41
CA ILE A 71 -5.65 -2.83 -3.25
C ILE A 71 -4.47 -2.45 -2.37
N TYR A 72 -4.28 -1.14 -2.18
CA TYR A 72 -3.40 -0.64 -1.14
C TYR A 72 -4.17 -0.64 0.17
N THR A 73 -3.62 -1.33 1.16
CA THR A 73 -4.24 -1.56 2.45
C THR A 73 -3.21 -1.44 3.57
N THR A 74 -3.66 -1.47 4.81
CA THR A 74 -2.78 -1.57 5.97
C THR A 74 -3.31 -2.65 6.91
N SER A 75 -2.44 -3.57 7.30
CA SER A 75 -2.72 -4.47 8.42
C SER A 75 -2.50 -3.80 9.78
N CYS A 76 -1.92 -2.60 9.79
CA CYS A 76 -1.62 -1.88 11.02
C CYS A 76 -2.88 -1.21 11.60
N GLY A 77 -3.26 -1.64 12.80
CA GLY A 77 -4.46 -1.18 13.50
C GLY A 77 -4.30 0.12 14.29
N ILE A 78 -3.22 0.89 14.12
CA ILE A 78 -2.96 2.13 14.91
C ILE A 78 -4.13 3.11 14.74
N VAL A 79 -4.58 3.34 13.52
CA VAL A 79 -5.78 4.14 13.23
C VAL A 79 -6.94 3.21 12.97
N ARG A 80 -7.76 2.96 14.00
CA ARG A 80 -8.86 1.98 13.95
C ARG A 80 -9.83 2.22 12.79
N LYS A 81 -10.26 3.48 12.57
CA LYS A 81 -11.14 3.86 11.46
C LYS A 81 -10.54 3.44 10.10
N THR A 82 -9.22 3.60 9.89
CA THR A 82 -8.55 3.21 8.64
C THR A 82 -8.44 1.70 8.50
N TYR A 83 -8.11 0.99 9.58
CA TYR A 83 -8.05 -0.46 9.59
C TYR A 83 -9.40 -1.10 9.28
N GLU A 84 -10.49 -0.60 9.86
CA GLU A 84 -11.85 -1.08 9.60
C GLU A 84 -12.25 -0.86 8.13
N ARG A 85 -12.06 0.36 7.59
CA ARG A 85 -12.28 0.65 6.16
C ARG A 85 -11.49 -0.29 5.24
N CYS A 86 -10.22 -0.55 5.57
CA CYS A 86 -9.37 -1.48 4.84
C CYS A 86 -9.90 -2.92 4.88
N ARG A 87 -10.23 -3.41 6.08
CA ARG A 87 -10.76 -4.76 6.29
C ARG A 87 -12.07 -4.96 5.54
N ASP A 88 -12.98 -4.00 5.61
CA ASP A 88 -14.32 -4.08 5.04
C ASP A 88 -14.25 -4.03 3.50
N THR A 89 -13.38 -3.20 2.94
CA THR A 89 -13.13 -3.16 1.48
C THR A 89 -12.62 -4.50 0.95
N VAL A 90 -11.67 -5.11 1.67
CA VAL A 90 -11.16 -6.43 1.30
C VAL A 90 -12.24 -7.51 1.46
N ALA A 91 -13.06 -7.45 2.51
CA ALA A 91 -14.16 -8.38 2.71
C ALA A 91 -15.24 -8.25 1.63
N LEU A 92 -15.58 -7.02 1.24
CA LEU A 92 -16.54 -6.71 0.18
C LEU A 92 -16.13 -7.32 -1.15
N LEU A 93 -14.88 -7.08 -1.58
CA LEU A 93 -14.38 -7.61 -2.84
C LEU A 93 -14.31 -9.14 -2.83
N ARG A 94 -13.94 -9.74 -1.69
CA ARG A 94 -14.00 -11.20 -1.51
C ARG A 94 -15.43 -11.74 -1.60
N ALA A 95 -16.43 -11.04 -1.05
CA ALA A 95 -17.83 -11.45 -1.13
C ALA A 95 -18.35 -11.47 -2.57
N HIS A 96 -17.87 -10.54 -3.41
CA HIS A 96 -18.14 -10.52 -4.86
C HIS A 96 -17.31 -11.53 -5.68
N GLY A 97 -16.44 -12.31 -5.02
CA GLY A 97 -15.56 -13.28 -5.69
C GLY A 97 -14.47 -12.63 -6.55
N ILE A 98 -14.17 -11.36 -6.30
CA ILE A 98 -13.16 -10.58 -7.02
C ILE A 98 -11.80 -10.87 -6.40
N ILE A 99 -10.81 -11.11 -7.25
CA ILE A 99 -9.46 -11.39 -6.77
C ILE A 99 -8.56 -10.22 -6.98
N ALA A 100 -8.04 -9.77 -5.85
CA ALA A 100 -7.20 -8.60 -5.75
C ALA A 100 -5.85 -8.96 -5.15
N GLU A 101 -4.83 -8.28 -5.65
CA GLU A 101 -3.50 -8.24 -5.06
C GLU A 101 -3.52 -7.25 -3.89
N LEU A 102 -3.24 -7.74 -2.68
CA LEU A 102 -3.13 -6.90 -1.49
C LEU A 102 -1.71 -6.35 -1.37
N ARG A 103 -1.60 -5.02 -1.40
CA ARG A 103 -0.36 -4.28 -1.16
C ARG A 103 -0.45 -3.61 0.20
N ASP A 104 0.18 -4.23 1.19
CA ASP A 104 0.16 -3.76 2.57
C ASP A 104 1.28 -2.77 2.85
N LEU A 105 0.91 -1.51 3.14
CA LEU A 105 1.85 -0.43 3.41
C LEU A 105 2.63 -0.62 4.71
N ASN A 106 2.09 -1.35 5.68
CA ASN A 106 2.82 -1.70 6.90
C ASN A 106 3.94 -2.71 6.63
N MET A 107 3.76 -3.55 5.60
CA MET A 107 4.73 -4.58 5.22
C MET A 107 5.78 -4.05 4.25
N ASN A 108 5.45 -3.05 3.42
CA ASN A 108 6.40 -2.46 2.49
C ASN A 108 6.27 -0.93 2.45
N ASN A 109 7.28 -0.24 2.99
CA ASN A 109 7.37 1.21 3.04
C ASN A 109 7.52 1.86 1.65
N GLU A 110 8.04 1.15 0.66
CA GLU A 110 8.21 1.66 -0.72
C GLU A 110 6.85 1.90 -1.40
N LEU A 111 5.80 1.22 -0.95
CA LEU A 111 4.44 1.40 -1.46
C LEU A 111 3.89 2.80 -1.16
N VAL A 112 4.34 3.42 -0.07
CA VAL A 112 3.95 4.80 0.26
C VAL A 112 4.48 5.75 -0.81
N ASP A 113 5.76 5.61 -1.17
CA ASP A 113 6.37 6.43 -2.22
C ASP A 113 5.74 6.13 -3.59
N GLU A 114 5.39 4.87 -3.85
CA GLU A 114 4.65 4.48 -5.06
C GLU A 114 3.32 5.24 -5.18
N ILE A 115 2.52 5.28 -4.12
CA ILE A 115 1.23 5.97 -4.10
C ILE A 115 1.40 7.48 -4.25
N ILE A 116 2.37 8.08 -3.55
CA ILE A 116 2.68 9.51 -3.67
C ILE A 116 2.97 9.86 -5.14
N ASN A 117 3.77 9.04 -5.82
CA ASN A 117 4.07 9.22 -7.25
C ASN A 117 2.83 9.01 -8.13
N ARG A 118 1.96 8.02 -7.83
CA ARG A 118 0.74 7.74 -8.62
C ARG A 118 -0.30 8.84 -8.48
N MET A 119 -0.46 9.42 -7.29
CA MET A 119 -1.44 10.47 -7.01
C MET A 119 -0.90 11.89 -7.26
N GLY A 120 0.39 12.03 -7.61
CA GLY A 120 1.01 13.33 -7.85
C GLY A 120 1.15 14.19 -6.60
N LEU A 121 1.23 13.55 -5.42
CA LEU A 121 1.32 14.22 -4.13
C LEU A 121 2.76 14.64 -3.82
N HIS A 122 2.90 15.57 -2.87
CA HIS A 122 4.21 15.90 -2.32
C HIS A 122 4.66 14.83 -1.32
N ALA A 123 5.98 14.55 -1.23
CA ALA A 123 6.44 13.49 -0.33
C ALA A 123 6.30 13.80 1.17
N ASP A 124 5.91 15.02 1.52
CA ASP A 124 5.60 15.41 2.89
C ASP A 124 4.15 15.01 3.27
N GLU A 125 3.32 14.62 2.30
CA GLU A 125 1.94 14.14 2.48
C GLU A 125 1.85 12.63 2.78
N ARG A 126 2.88 12.05 3.40
CA ARG A 126 2.92 10.61 3.76
C ARG A 126 1.79 10.21 4.72
N ASP A 127 1.56 11.02 5.75
CA ASP A 127 0.51 10.75 6.73
C ASP A 127 -0.88 10.80 6.09
N PHE A 128 -1.07 11.73 5.15
CA PHE A 128 -2.29 11.81 4.36
C PHE A 128 -2.52 10.52 3.55
N VAL A 129 -1.50 9.97 2.89
CA VAL A 129 -1.62 8.68 2.18
C VAL A 129 -2.04 7.55 3.12
N LEU A 130 -1.46 7.46 4.32
CA LEU A 130 -1.81 6.44 5.30
C LEU A 130 -3.26 6.58 5.77
N MET A 131 -3.75 7.81 5.96
CA MET A 131 -5.14 8.08 6.35
C MET A 131 -6.15 7.89 5.21
N SER A 132 -5.68 7.95 3.96
CA SER A 132 -6.48 7.81 2.74
C SER A 132 -6.82 6.36 2.39
N LEU A 133 -6.19 5.39 3.07
CA LEU A 133 -6.43 3.97 2.80
C LEU A 133 -7.87 3.57 3.16
N PRO A 134 -8.44 2.58 2.44
CA PRO A 134 -7.85 1.81 1.33
C PRO A 134 -7.96 2.52 -0.02
N LEU A 135 -7.01 2.26 -0.91
CA LEU A 135 -7.01 2.74 -2.30
C LEU A 135 -7.05 1.57 -3.27
N VAL A 136 -7.98 1.60 -4.22
CA VAL A 136 -8.20 0.50 -5.16
C VAL A 136 -7.83 0.95 -6.57
N TYR A 137 -7.06 0.11 -7.26
CA TYR A 137 -6.66 0.28 -8.65
C TYR A 137 -7.09 -0.93 -9.48
N VAL A 138 -7.51 -0.67 -10.72
CA VAL A 138 -7.98 -1.67 -11.68
C VAL A 138 -7.28 -1.39 -13.01
N ASP A 139 -6.61 -2.40 -13.56
CA ASP A 139 -5.80 -2.28 -14.79
C ASP A 139 -4.78 -1.13 -14.72
N GLY A 140 -4.19 -0.93 -13.55
CA GLY A 140 -3.24 0.16 -13.29
C GLY A 140 -3.85 1.55 -13.15
N ASN A 141 -5.17 1.71 -13.30
CA ASN A 141 -5.89 2.98 -13.14
C ASN A 141 -6.55 3.07 -11.77
N TYR A 142 -6.64 4.28 -11.23
CA TYR A 142 -7.33 4.50 -9.95
C TYR A 142 -8.83 4.25 -10.10
N PHE A 143 -9.36 3.35 -9.27
CA PHE A 143 -10.78 3.03 -9.25
C PHE A 143 -11.53 3.82 -8.17
N GLY A 144 -10.95 4.00 -6.99
CA GLY A 144 -11.60 4.69 -5.88
C GLY A 144 -11.08 4.27 -4.51
N ASN A 145 -11.65 4.88 -3.47
CA ASN A 145 -11.41 4.53 -2.08
C ASN A 145 -12.55 3.66 -1.52
N HIS A 146 -12.58 3.45 -0.21
CA HIS A 146 -13.66 2.74 0.48
C HIS A 146 -15.06 3.30 0.18
N SER A 147 -15.25 4.62 0.30
CA SER A 147 -16.54 5.29 0.06
C SER A 147 -17.01 5.07 -1.38
N THR A 148 -16.12 5.23 -2.36
CA THR A 148 -16.42 4.99 -3.78
C THR A 148 -16.85 3.54 -4.04
N LEU A 149 -16.23 2.57 -3.35
CA LEU A 149 -16.59 1.16 -3.48
C LEU A 149 -17.97 0.85 -2.91
N ILE A 150 -18.31 1.42 -1.75
CA ILE A 150 -19.64 1.25 -1.15
C ILE A 150 -20.70 1.85 -2.05
N GLU A 151 -20.53 3.09 -2.53
CA GLU A 151 -21.49 3.73 -3.44
C GLU A 151 -21.70 2.90 -4.72
N CYS A 152 -20.63 2.33 -5.27
CA CYS A 152 -20.70 1.46 -6.44
C CYS A 152 -21.38 0.11 -6.14
N ASN A 153 -21.21 -0.42 -4.93
CA ASN A 153 -21.88 -1.62 -4.46
C ASN A 153 -23.38 -1.39 -4.27
N ASP A 154 -23.75 -0.27 -3.64
CA ASP A 154 -25.14 0.09 -3.34
C ASP A 154 -25.91 0.40 -4.62
N ALA A 155 -25.25 0.97 -5.63
CA ALA A 155 -25.79 1.14 -6.97
C ALA A 155 -25.92 -0.19 -7.77
N GLY A 156 -25.38 -1.30 -7.26
CA GLY A 156 -25.39 -2.60 -7.94
C GLY A 156 -24.47 -2.67 -9.17
N GLU A 157 -23.52 -1.74 -9.31
CA GLU A 157 -22.62 -1.66 -10.46
C GLU A 157 -21.28 -2.37 -10.22
N LEU A 158 -20.86 -2.53 -8.97
CA LEU A 158 -19.53 -3.05 -8.62
C LEU A 158 -19.28 -4.43 -9.27
N ALA A 159 -20.24 -5.33 -9.19
CA ALA A 159 -20.16 -6.67 -9.75
C ALA A 159 -20.09 -6.69 -11.29
N LYS A 160 -20.61 -5.65 -11.96
CA LYS A 160 -20.56 -5.50 -13.42
C LYS A 160 -19.20 -4.93 -13.84
N ARG A 161 -18.74 -3.87 -13.15
CA ARG A 161 -17.47 -3.20 -13.46
C ARG A 161 -16.25 -4.08 -13.20
N LEU A 162 -16.34 -5.00 -12.24
CA LEU A 162 -15.24 -5.90 -11.87
C LEU A 162 -15.48 -7.35 -12.29
N ASN A 163 -16.38 -7.57 -13.26
CA ASN A 163 -16.77 -8.91 -13.67
C ASN A 163 -15.60 -9.73 -14.24
N ASP A 164 -14.69 -9.06 -14.96
CA ASP A 164 -13.54 -9.70 -15.63
C ASP A 164 -12.49 -10.22 -14.64
N PHE A 165 -12.58 -9.83 -13.37
CA PHE A 165 -11.64 -10.20 -12.31
C PHE A 165 -12.19 -11.29 -11.36
N LYS A 166 -13.36 -11.86 -11.68
CA LYS A 166 -13.98 -12.94 -10.90
C LYS A 166 -13.35 -14.30 -11.19
N GLY A 167 -13.46 -15.22 -10.23
CA GLY A 167 -13.28 -16.66 -10.47
C GLY A 167 -11.83 -17.16 -10.54
N ARG A 168 -10.83 -16.31 -10.29
CA ARG A 168 -9.46 -16.79 -10.07
C ARG A 168 -9.43 -17.66 -8.79
N GLN A 169 -8.53 -18.63 -8.68
CA GLN A 169 -8.53 -19.52 -7.51
C GLN A 169 -7.67 -18.96 -6.38
N LYS A 170 -8.17 -19.07 -5.13
CA LYS A 170 -7.41 -18.76 -3.93
C LYS A 170 -6.04 -19.44 -3.97
N CYS A 171 -5.00 -18.71 -3.63
CA CYS A 171 -3.66 -19.27 -3.58
C CYS A 171 -3.54 -20.19 -2.37
N THR A 172 -3.39 -21.49 -2.61
CA THR A 172 -3.17 -22.48 -1.54
C THR A 172 -1.83 -22.29 -0.81
N THR A 173 -0.88 -21.58 -1.42
CA THR A 173 0.45 -21.35 -0.84
C THR A 173 0.47 -20.16 0.13
N CYS A 174 -0.17 -19.04 -0.20
CA CYS A 174 -0.13 -17.82 0.63
C CYS A 174 -1.48 -17.41 1.23
N GLY A 175 -2.57 -18.11 0.91
CA GLY A 175 -3.91 -17.75 1.38
C GLY A 175 -4.37 -16.37 0.91
N ASP A 176 -3.95 -15.96 -0.29
CA ASP A 176 -4.24 -14.65 -0.91
C ASP A 176 -3.61 -13.43 -0.22
N LEU A 177 -2.59 -13.66 0.63
CA LEU A 177 -1.79 -12.57 1.21
C LEU A 177 -0.75 -12.00 0.24
N GLY A 178 -0.48 -12.68 -0.88
CA GLY A 178 0.52 -12.27 -1.86
C GLY A 178 1.98 -12.50 -1.45
N TYR A 179 2.24 -12.77 -0.17
CA TYR A 179 3.57 -13.02 0.38
C TYR A 179 3.65 -14.36 1.12
N THR A 180 4.86 -14.90 1.20
CA THR A 180 5.17 -16.14 1.95
C THR A 180 6.44 -15.94 2.76
N LEU A 181 6.61 -16.70 3.84
CA LEU A 181 7.86 -16.69 4.61
C LEU A 181 9.04 -17.13 3.74
N CYS A 182 10.18 -16.49 3.92
CA CYS A 182 11.40 -16.86 3.21
C CYS A 182 11.78 -18.32 3.52
N SER A 183 11.95 -19.15 2.49
CA SER A 183 12.35 -20.55 2.68
C SER A 183 13.78 -20.69 3.21
N SER A 184 14.67 -19.75 2.90
CA SER A 184 16.08 -19.79 3.29
C SER A 184 16.30 -19.47 4.77
N CYS A 185 15.65 -18.42 5.29
CA CYS A 185 15.80 -18.00 6.69
C CYS A 185 14.59 -18.34 7.58
N ARG A 186 13.51 -18.87 7.01
CA ARG A 186 12.24 -19.19 7.69
C ARG A 186 11.67 -18.01 8.49
N GLY A 187 11.84 -16.79 7.97
CA GLY A 187 11.43 -15.55 8.63
C GLY A 187 12.39 -15.00 9.69
N SER A 188 13.50 -15.69 10.00
CA SER A 188 14.47 -15.22 11.01
C SER A 188 15.29 -14.01 10.60
N LYS A 189 15.23 -13.62 9.31
CA LYS A 189 15.99 -12.51 8.70
C LYS A 189 17.51 -12.70 8.70
N LYS A 190 18.01 -13.80 9.28
CA LYS A 190 19.43 -14.13 9.37
C LYS A 190 19.84 -15.11 8.29
N SER A 191 21.03 -14.90 7.76
CA SER A 191 21.72 -15.85 6.90
C SER A 191 22.26 -17.01 7.76
N GLN A 192 22.35 -18.20 7.16
CA GLN A 192 23.09 -19.31 7.76
C GLN A 192 24.60 -19.09 7.71
N ARG A 193 25.08 -18.12 6.93
CA ARG A 193 26.49 -17.77 6.82
C ARG A 193 26.85 -16.69 7.85
N ILE A 194 27.95 -16.93 8.55
CA ILE A 194 28.53 -16.02 9.53
C ILE A 194 29.80 -15.42 8.91
N PHE A 195 30.01 -14.12 9.07
CA PHE A 195 31.24 -13.44 8.65
C PHE A 195 31.83 -12.70 9.85
N GLN A 196 33.09 -12.97 10.18
CA GLN A 196 33.80 -12.36 11.31
C GLN A 196 32.98 -12.39 12.63
N ASN A 197 32.44 -13.55 13.00
CA ASN A 197 31.55 -13.74 14.17
C ASN A 197 30.25 -12.91 14.19
N THR A 198 29.87 -12.28 13.07
CA THR A 198 28.60 -11.56 12.93
C THR A 198 27.62 -12.31 12.04
N ASN A 199 26.35 -12.34 12.48
CA ASN A 199 25.27 -12.90 11.68
C ASN A 199 24.92 -11.94 10.56
N LEU A 200 24.99 -12.42 9.32
CA LEU A 200 24.61 -11.63 8.15
C LEU A 200 23.10 -11.62 7.96
N ARG A 201 22.59 -10.57 7.31
CA ARG A 201 21.18 -10.51 6.87
C ARG A 201 20.96 -11.52 5.73
N CYS A 202 19.78 -12.15 5.73
CA CYS A 202 19.38 -13.03 4.63
C CYS A 202 19.28 -12.22 3.32
N ALA A 203 19.94 -12.69 2.27
CA ALA A 203 19.96 -12.03 0.96
C ALA A 203 18.72 -12.33 0.09
N PHE A 204 17.85 -13.24 0.54
CA PHE A 204 16.72 -13.74 -0.23
C PHE A 204 15.37 -13.17 0.19
N CYS A 205 15.32 -12.32 1.22
CA CYS A 205 14.07 -11.78 1.76
C CYS A 205 14.19 -10.30 2.11
N ASP A 206 13.03 -9.68 2.29
CA ASP A 206 12.91 -8.28 2.68
C ASP A 206 13.22 -8.04 4.19
N GLU A 207 12.85 -6.86 4.70
CA GLU A 207 13.02 -6.47 6.11
C GLU A 207 12.14 -7.27 7.07
N ASN A 208 11.09 -7.90 6.56
CA ASN A 208 10.13 -8.68 7.30
C ASN A 208 10.41 -10.18 7.24
N GLY A 209 11.37 -10.63 6.43
CA GLY A 209 11.69 -12.04 6.30
C GLY A 209 10.72 -12.78 5.37
N ILE A 210 10.01 -12.04 4.52
CA ILE A 210 9.03 -12.56 3.56
C ILE A 210 9.53 -12.36 2.12
N VAL A 211 8.88 -13.09 1.21
CA VAL A 211 9.10 -13.00 -0.23
C VAL A 211 7.76 -13.01 -0.96
N PRO A 212 7.65 -12.35 -2.12
CA PRO A 212 6.46 -12.46 -2.97
C PRO A 212 6.13 -13.92 -3.28
N CYS A 213 4.84 -14.26 -3.23
CA CYS A 213 4.38 -15.61 -3.49
C CYS A 213 4.58 -15.97 -4.97
N LYS A 214 5.45 -16.94 -5.24
CA LYS A 214 5.74 -17.41 -6.61
C LYS A 214 4.51 -17.95 -7.33
N SER A 215 3.58 -18.55 -6.59
CA SER A 215 2.31 -19.07 -7.14
C SER A 215 1.37 -17.95 -7.58
N CYS A 216 1.41 -16.79 -6.90
CA CYS A 216 0.65 -15.60 -7.29
C CYS A 216 1.30 -14.87 -8.47
N LEU A 217 2.62 -14.83 -8.54
CA LEU A 217 3.36 -14.15 -9.63
C LEU A 217 3.25 -14.85 -10.99
N ARG A 218 2.98 -16.16 -10.99
CA ARG A 218 2.85 -16.97 -12.22
C ARG A 218 1.45 -16.96 -12.82
N LYS A 219 0.44 -16.50 -12.06
CA LYS A 219 -0.94 -16.40 -12.51
C LYS A 219 -1.21 -15.00 -13.02
#